data_AF-A0AAW1TLI4-F1
#
_entry.id   AF-A0AAW1TLI4-F1
#
_cell.length_a   1.000
_cell.length_b   1.000
_cell.length_c   1.000
_cell.angle_alpha   90.00
_cell.angle_beta   90.00
_cell.angle_gamma   90.00
#
_symmetry.space_group_name_H-M   'P 1'
#
loop_
_entity.id
_entity.type
_entity.pdbx_description
1 polymer ?
#
loop_
_entity_poly.entity_id
_entity_poly.type
_entity_poly.pdbx_seq_one_letter_code
_entity_poly.pdbx_strand_id
1 'polypeptide(L)'
;MLIGLVRESVMQCFCHTCRAPIAAVPNRRQFPITKVKTKPRISQPKRVQFVTTEVRCQEKTRGGLKYEVILGEPEVKANPPKKETSPKNSISVEEIEEKLKAAEERRQQIESNKIATWTMKMQKIEEASRKKDEQTNHFISQTKEALEQKMETHTEKREAYISDLKTKLKDHIENVEKTRQSLDQQTEEVRLAMEEKLQSANALRDENIKKMLERLKEHEEQVKKVRTSNSTKLQQLEATVQEKLEQAQSRRAQLEQEQKEKLRNYNNRTLELKQTVESTMEVRKTEVSAQLECKLSTAEQKREKEIQRKLEAAKKYNERMVEVKNTVENAEESRKTEKVYKIESKLILAEQNREKEIQRKLEISKKNEKRAEVVRQNKANILATKENPSSG
;
A
#
# COMPACT_ATOMS: atom_id res chain seq x y z
N MET A 1 19.73 -95.44 -20.68
CA MET A 1 19.82 -96.51 -21.70
C MET A 1 20.30 -95.90 -23.00
N LEU A 2 21.42 -96.35 -23.54
CA LEU A 2 21.75 -96.36 -24.98
C LEU A 2 23.08 -97.11 -25.13
N ILE A 3 23.12 -98.06 -26.06
CA ILE A 3 24.19 -99.08 -26.17
C ILE A 3 24.84 -98.94 -27.54
N GLY A 4 26.17 -99.05 -27.57
CA GLY A 4 26.89 -99.67 -28.69
C GLY A 4 27.44 -98.73 -29.75
N LEU A 5 28.77 -98.64 -29.81
CA LEU A 5 29.50 -99.21 -30.96
C LEU A 5 30.96 -99.47 -30.56
N VAL A 6 31.40 -100.71 -30.74
CA VAL A 6 32.77 -101.18 -30.51
C VAL A 6 33.50 -101.21 -31.83
N ARG A 7 34.75 -100.75 -31.89
CA ARG A 7 35.74 -101.32 -32.81
C ARG A 7 37.19 -101.08 -32.38
N GLU A 8 37.94 -102.19 -32.35
CA GLU A 8 39.38 -102.31 -32.62
C GLU A 8 40.36 -101.46 -31.78
N SER A 9 40.72 -101.99 -30.60
CA SER A 9 42.05 -101.81 -30.01
C SER A 9 42.65 -103.18 -29.69
N VAL A 10 43.77 -103.51 -30.35
CA VAL A 10 44.48 -104.78 -30.12
C VAL A 10 45.11 -104.77 -28.73
N MET A 11 44.83 -105.78 -27.91
CA MET A 11 45.41 -105.90 -26.57
C MET A 11 46.86 -106.36 -26.61
N GLN A 12 47.64 -105.88 -25.64
CA GLN A 12 48.92 -106.48 -25.26
C GLN A 12 48.99 -106.53 -23.73
N CYS A 13 49.10 -107.74 -23.16
CA CYS A 13 49.07 -107.90 -21.70
C CYS A 13 50.34 -107.34 -21.03
N PHE A 14 50.18 -106.79 -19.83
CA PHE A 14 51.28 -106.60 -18.88
C PHE A 14 51.52 -107.89 -18.08
N CYS A 15 51.88 -108.97 -18.77
CA CYS A 15 52.07 -110.27 -18.13
C CYS A 15 53.38 -110.95 -18.58
N HIS A 16 54.40 -110.87 -17.71
CA HIS A 16 55.59 -111.72 -17.84
C HIS A 16 55.19 -113.21 -17.72
N THR A 17 55.86 -114.09 -18.46
CA THR A 17 55.82 -115.58 -18.39
C THR A 17 54.92 -116.36 -19.39
N CYS A 18 54.88 -115.99 -20.68
CA CYS A 18 54.31 -116.87 -21.73
C CYS A 18 55.02 -116.84 -23.12
N ARG A 19 56.24 -117.44 -23.13
CA ARG A 19 56.87 -118.34 -24.14
C ARG A 19 56.70 -118.11 -25.68
N ALA A 20 57.85 -118.10 -26.37
CA ALA A 20 58.02 -117.98 -27.83
C ALA A 20 57.79 -119.27 -28.67
N PRO A 21 57.93 -119.20 -30.01
CA PRO A 21 58.80 -120.18 -30.70
C PRO A 21 59.76 -119.65 -31.80
N ILE A 22 60.79 -120.48 -32.07
CA ILE A 22 61.92 -120.43 -33.04
C ILE A 22 61.38 -120.58 -34.51
N ALA A 23 62.04 -120.24 -35.63
CA ALA A 23 63.47 -120.04 -35.98
C ALA A 23 63.68 -118.98 -37.12
N ALA A 24 64.70 -118.94 -38.02
CA ALA A 24 65.66 -119.92 -38.57
C ALA A 24 67.02 -119.31 -39.00
N VAL A 25 68.01 -120.17 -39.32
CA VAL A 25 69.40 -119.87 -39.74
C VAL A 25 69.72 -120.73 -40.98
N PRO A 26 70.41 -120.25 -42.03
CA PRO A 26 71.87 -120.47 -42.19
C PRO A 26 72.59 -119.22 -42.78
N ASN A 27 73.92 -119.13 -42.97
CA ASN A 27 74.87 -120.19 -43.30
C ASN A 27 76.34 -119.85 -42.91
N ARG A 28 77.14 -120.90 -42.73
CA ARG A 28 78.56 -120.88 -42.32
C ARG A 28 79.41 -121.48 -43.44
N ARG A 29 80.53 -120.85 -43.82
CA ARG A 29 81.58 -121.50 -44.63
C ARG A 29 82.90 -121.53 -43.86
N GLN A 30 83.69 -122.55 -44.13
CA GLN A 30 84.78 -123.02 -43.28
C GLN A 30 86.00 -123.41 -44.12
N PHE A 31 87.20 -123.03 -43.64
CA PHE A 31 88.46 -123.79 -43.74
C PHE A 31 89.07 -123.98 -45.16
N PRO A 32 90.37 -124.38 -45.31
CA PRO A 32 91.23 -125.03 -44.32
C PRO A 32 92.64 -124.45 -44.06
N ILE A 33 93.21 -124.90 -42.94
CA ILE A 33 94.64 -124.84 -42.61
C ILE A 33 95.30 -126.12 -43.14
N THR A 34 96.41 -126.00 -43.87
CA THR A 34 97.25 -127.16 -44.25
C THR A 34 98.68 -126.99 -43.78
N LYS A 35 99.19 -127.95 -43.01
CA LYS A 35 100.61 -128.08 -42.64
C LYS A 35 101.37 -128.71 -43.80
N VAL A 36 102.57 -128.21 -44.14
CA VAL A 36 103.58 -128.99 -44.86
C VAL A 36 104.94 -128.85 -44.18
N LYS A 37 105.50 -129.97 -43.74
CA LYS A 37 106.91 -130.12 -43.36
C LYS A 37 107.67 -130.63 -44.59
N THR A 38 108.85 -130.07 -44.86
CA THR A 38 109.91 -130.81 -45.57
C THR A 38 111.27 -130.33 -45.09
N LYS A 39 112.08 -131.27 -44.56
CA LYS A 39 113.50 -131.03 -44.22
C LYS A 39 114.40 -131.31 -45.45
N PRO A 40 115.74 -131.36 -45.29
CA PRO A 40 116.67 -130.55 -46.07
C PRO A 40 117.10 -131.20 -47.39
N ARG A 41 117.72 -130.42 -48.28
CA ARG A 41 118.46 -130.96 -49.42
C ARG A 41 119.91 -130.47 -49.40
N ILE A 42 120.78 -131.26 -48.79
CA ILE A 42 122.23 -131.15 -48.97
C ILE A 42 122.54 -131.69 -50.37
N SER A 43 123.14 -130.86 -51.23
CA SER A 43 123.74 -131.31 -52.48
C SER A 43 125.25 -131.26 -52.35
N GLN A 44 125.92 -132.39 -52.58
CA GLN A 44 127.37 -132.45 -52.64
C GLN A 44 127.91 -131.68 -53.86
N PRO A 45 129.15 -131.15 -53.81
CA PRO A 45 129.73 -130.37 -54.89
C PRO A 45 130.01 -131.24 -56.13
N LYS A 46 129.70 -130.71 -57.32
CA LYS A 46 130.16 -131.30 -58.58
C LYS A 46 131.61 -130.91 -58.84
N ARG A 47 132.35 -131.88 -59.39
CA ARG A 47 133.76 -131.87 -59.83
C ARG A 47 134.37 -130.47 -60.04
N VAL A 48 135.46 -130.22 -59.31
CA VAL A 48 136.36 -129.07 -59.51
C VAL A 48 136.92 -129.11 -60.94
N GLN A 49 136.68 -128.05 -61.72
CA GLN A 49 137.47 -127.75 -62.90
C GLN A 49 138.74 -127.03 -62.46
N PHE A 50 139.91 -127.53 -62.88
CA PHE A 50 141.18 -126.86 -62.66
C PHE A 50 141.30 -125.72 -63.67
N VAL A 51 140.98 -124.49 -63.26
CA VAL A 51 141.20 -123.30 -64.10
C VAL A 51 142.56 -122.70 -63.75
N THR A 52 143.41 -122.57 -64.77
CA THR A 52 144.78 -122.03 -64.63
C THR A 52 144.72 -120.56 -64.24
N THR A 53 145.03 -120.27 -62.96
CA THR A 53 145.01 -118.91 -62.42
C THR A 53 146.35 -118.23 -62.71
N GLU A 54 146.31 -117.09 -63.41
CA GLU A 54 147.48 -116.24 -63.63
C GLU A 54 147.42 -115.04 -62.67
N VAL A 55 148.48 -114.82 -61.88
CA VAL A 55 148.55 -113.69 -60.94
C VAL A 55 149.61 -112.70 -61.42
N ARG A 56 149.17 -111.48 -61.77
CA ARG A 56 150.07 -110.41 -62.22
C ARG A 56 150.26 -109.38 -61.11
N CYS A 57 151.47 -109.33 -60.57
CA CYS A 57 151.84 -108.42 -59.49
C CYS A 57 152.45 -107.11 -60.05
N GLN A 58 152.02 -105.96 -59.50
CA GLN A 58 152.62 -104.65 -59.76
C GLN A 58 152.77 -103.89 -58.43
N GLU A 59 154.02 -103.63 -58.03
CA GLU A 59 154.30 -102.77 -56.89
C GLU A 59 154.14 -101.30 -57.31
N LYS A 60 153.11 -100.62 -56.79
CA LYS A 60 152.78 -99.23 -57.19
C LYS A 60 153.13 -98.18 -56.13
N THR A 61 153.45 -98.60 -54.90
CA THR A 61 153.98 -97.75 -53.83
C THR A 61 154.94 -98.56 -52.96
N ARG A 62 155.94 -97.89 -52.37
CA ARG A 62 156.98 -98.52 -51.54
C ARG A 62 156.36 -99.15 -50.28
N GLY A 63 156.21 -100.48 -50.28
CA GLY A 63 155.59 -101.24 -49.18
C GLY A 63 154.15 -101.70 -49.43
N GLY A 64 153.63 -101.59 -50.66
CA GLY A 64 152.30 -102.09 -51.01
C GLY A 64 152.26 -102.74 -52.40
N LEU A 65 152.27 -104.08 -52.44
CA LEU A 65 152.01 -104.82 -53.68
C LEU A 65 150.52 -104.90 -53.98
N LYS A 66 150.12 -104.36 -55.14
CA LYS A 66 148.85 -104.71 -55.77
C LYS A 66 149.08 -105.91 -56.68
N TYR A 67 148.28 -106.95 -56.53
CA TYR A 67 148.24 -108.07 -57.45
C TYR A 67 146.84 -108.21 -58.07
N GLU A 68 146.81 -108.61 -59.33
CA GLU A 68 145.58 -108.90 -60.08
C GLU A 68 145.53 -110.41 -60.32
N VAL A 69 144.52 -111.07 -59.72
CA VAL A 69 144.30 -112.52 -59.84
C VAL A 69 143.33 -112.75 -60.98
N ILE A 70 143.84 -113.24 -62.11
CA ILE A 70 143.04 -113.58 -63.29
C ILE A 70 142.78 -115.08 -63.22
N LEU A 71 141.58 -115.43 -62.74
CA LEU A 71 141.11 -116.82 -62.59
C LEU A 71 140.80 -117.50 -63.94
N GLY A 72 140.79 -116.74 -65.04
CA GLY A 72 140.60 -117.18 -66.43
C GLY A 72 140.55 -115.98 -67.37
N GLU A 73 140.94 -116.15 -68.64
CA GLU A 73 140.86 -115.06 -69.62
C GLU A 73 139.39 -114.71 -69.93
N PRO A 74 139.04 -113.41 -70.08
CA PRO A 74 137.66 -113.03 -70.40
C PRO A 74 137.29 -113.48 -71.81
N GLU A 75 136.24 -114.31 -71.92
CA GLU A 75 135.72 -114.91 -73.17
C GLU A 75 135.28 -113.90 -74.24
N VAL A 76 135.30 -112.60 -73.96
CA VAL A 76 135.00 -111.54 -74.91
C VAL A 76 136.03 -110.41 -74.77
N LYS A 77 136.75 -110.09 -75.86
CA LYS A 77 137.52 -108.85 -76.01
C LYS A 77 136.59 -107.64 -76.22
N ALA A 78 135.68 -107.41 -75.29
CA ALA A 78 134.83 -106.23 -75.26
C ALA A 78 135.49 -105.14 -74.42
N ASN A 79 135.68 -103.95 -75.01
CA ASN A 79 135.88 -102.75 -74.20
C ASN A 79 134.68 -102.60 -73.24
N PRO A 80 134.88 -102.18 -71.98
CA PRO A 80 133.75 -101.89 -71.10
C PRO A 80 132.84 -100.87 -71.80
N PRO A 81 131.51 -101.04 -71.76
CA PRO A 81 130.61 -100.06 -72.35
C PRO A 81 130.96 -98.70 -71.74
N LYS A 82 131.28 -97.72 -72.59
CA LYS A 82 131.31 -96.33 -72.12
C LYS A 82 129.94 -96.08 -71.54
N LYS A 83 129.85 -95.98 -70.21
CA LYS A 83 128.66 -95.39 -69.59
C LYS A 83 128.51 -94.05 -70.28
N GLU A 84 127.38 -93.85 -70.94
CA GLU A 84 126.98 -92.52 -71.35
C GLU A 84 127.17 -91.62 -70.14
N THR A 85 127.86 -90.49 -70.31
CA THR A 85 127.95 -89.50 -69.24
C THR A 85 126.52 -89.19 -68.86
N SER A 86 126.10 -89.59 -67.65
CA SER A 86 124.80 -89.23 -67.09
C SER A 86 124.59 -87.75 -67.40
N PRO A 87 123.40 -87.35 -67.92
CA PRO A 87 123.13 -85.94 -68.18
C PRO A 87 123.64 -85.13 -67.00
N LYS A 88 124.45 -84.11 -67.26
CA LYS A 88 124.90 -83.21 -66.20
C LYS A 88 123.64 -82.58 -65.63
N ASN A 89 123.14 -83.18 -64.55
CA ASN A 89 121.96 -82.74 -63.83
C ASN A 89 122.36 -81.51 -63.02
N SER A 90 122.68 -80.43 -63.74
CA SER A 90 122.54 -79.06 -63.26
C SER A 90 121.05 -78.75 -63.20
N ILE A 91 120.35 -79.46 -62.30
CA ILE A 91 118.97 -79.11 -61.94
C ILE A 91 119.08 -77.68 -61.39
N SER A 92 118.40 -76.72 -62.03
CA SER A 92 118.39 -75.34 -61.53
C SER A 92 117.95 -75.35 -60.07
N VAL A 93 118.53 -74.48 -59.25
CA VAL A 93 118.12 -74.32 -57.85
C VAL A 93 116.60 -74.05 -57.80
N GLU A 94 116.10 -73.26 -58.74
CA GLU A 94 114.67 -72.95 -58.92
C GLU A 94 113.82 -74.20 -59.21
N GLU A 95 114.29 -75.14 -60.05
CA GLU A 95 113.57 -76.39 -60.32
C GLU A 95 113.56 -77.34 -59.11
N ILE A 96 114.60 -77.32 -58.27
CA ILE A 96 114.64 -78.09 -57.02
C ILE A 96 113.64 -77.47 -56.04
N GLU A 97 113.68 -76.15 -55.87
CA GLU A 97 112.77 -75.40 -55.01
C GLU A 97 111.30 -75.56 -55.43
N GLU A 98 110.99 -75.50 -56.73
CA GLU A 98 109.64 -75.72 -57.24
C GLU A 98 109.14 -77.15 -56.98
N LYS A 99 109.99 -78.18 -57.15
CA LYS A 99 109.64 -79.58 -56.82
C LYS A 99 109.45 -79.79 -55.32
N LEU A 100 110.22 -79.10 -54.47
CA LEU A 100 110.04 -79.11 -53.01
C LEU A 100 108.75 -78.38 -52.61
N LYS A 101 108.48 -77.20 -53.20
CA LYS A 101 107.25 -76.42 -52.99
C LYS A 101 106.01 -77.19 -53.43
N ALA A 102 106.02 -77.82 -54.60
CA ALA A 102 104.91 -78.66 -55.06
C ALA A 102 104.73 -79.93 -54.18
N ALA A 103 105.79 -80.44 -53.54
CA ALA A 103 105.66 -81.50 -52.55
C ALA A 103 105.07 -81.00 -51.22
N GLU A 104 105.41 -79.78 -50.81
CA GLU A 104 104.86 -79.09 -49.64
C GLU A 104 103.38 -78.72 -49.85
N GLU A 105 103.02 -78.14 -50.99
CA GLU A 105 101.62 -77.84 -51.35
C GLU A 105 100.77 -79.10 -51.41
N ARG A 106 101.28 -80.23 -51.92
CA ARG A 106 100.58 -81.53 -51.83
C ARG A 106 100.40 -82.00 -50.38
N ARG A 107 101.37 -81.77 -49.50
CA ARG A 107 101.28 -82.08 -48.07
C ARG A 107 100.18 -81.24 -47.41
N GLN A 108 100.23 -79.93 -47.62
CA GLN A 108 99.27 -78.96 -47.10
C GLN A 108 97.86 -79.18 -47.66
N GLN A 109 97.71 -79.55 -48.94
CA GLN A 109 96.40 -79.88 -49.51
C GLN A 109 95.81 -81.16 -48.88
N ILE A 110 96.63 -82.18 -48.61
CA ILE A 110 96.19 -83.40 -47.91
C ILE A 110 95.78 -83.07 -46.46
N GLU A 111 96.51 -82.19 -45.78
CA GLU A 111 96.18 -81.73 -44.43
C GLU A 111 94.92 -80.85 -44.40
N SER A 112 94.81 -79.87 -45.30
CA SER A 112 93.63 -79.05 -45.51
C SER A 112 92.38 -79.89 -45.82
N ASN A 113 92.48 -80.86 -46.72
CA ASN A 113 91.39 -81.79 -47.02
C ASN A 113 90.97 -82.63 -45.80
N LYS A 114 91.92 -83.05 -44.95
CA LYS A 114 91.62 -83.73 -43.68
C LYS A 114 90.90 -82.79 -42.71
N ILE A 115 91.41 -81.57 -42.53
CA ILE A 115 90.81 -80.54 -41.67
C ILE A 115 89.39 -80.23 -42.13
N ALA A 116 89.17 -79.92 -43.41
CA ALA A 116 87.85 -79.67 -43.99
C ALA A 116 86.88 -80.86 -43.80
N THR A 117 87.37 -82.09 -43.95
CA THR A 117 86.57 -83.30 -43.68
C THR A 117 86.20 -83.43 -42.20
N TRP A 118 87.08 -83.07 -41.27
CA TRP A 118 86.79 -83.06 -39.83
C TRP A 118 85.83 -81.93 -39.46
N THR A 119 86.03 -80.71 -39.96
CA THR A 119 85.14 -79.56 -39.76
C THR A 119 83.74 -79.85 -40.27
N MET A 120 83.58 -80.43 -41.48
CA MET A 120 82.28 -80.82 -42.01
C MET A 120 81.57 -81.87 -41.12
N LYS A 121 82.32 -82.82 -40.54
CA LYS A 121 81.75 -83.80 -39.59
C LYS A 121 81.32 -83.13 -38.28
N MET A 122 82.11 -82.20 -37.75
CA MET A 122 81.75 -81.44 -36.54
C MET A 122 80.50 -80.59 -36.79
N GLN A 123 80.45 -79.84 -37.90
CA GLN A 123 79.30 -79.02 -38.28
C GLN A 123 78.02 -79.85 -38.44
N LYS A 124 78.11 -81.08 -38.97
CA LYS A 124 76.95 -81.98 -39.07
C LYS A 124 76.47 -82.48 -37.69
N ILE A 125 77.37 -82.67 -36.73
CA ILE A 125 77.02 -83.03 -35.34
C ILE A 125 76.37 -81.82 -34.64
N GLU A 126 76.93 -80.63 -34.81
CA GLU A 126 76.39 -79.38 -34.29
C GLU A 126 74.99 -79.09 -34.85
N GLU A 127 74.79 -79.22 -36.16
CA GLU A 127 73.48 -79.03 -36.80
C GLU A 127 72.45 -80.06 -36.34
N ALA A 128 72.87 -81.30 -36.09
CA ALA A 128 72.00 -82.34 -35.52
C ALA A 128 71.62 -82.04 -34.06
N SER A 129 72.55 -81.51 -33.25
CA SER A 129 72.23 -81.03 -31.90
C SER A 129 71.26 -79.85 -31.96
N ARG A 130 71.57 -78.84 -32.77
CA ARG A 130 70.74 -77.65 -32.92
C ARG A 130 69.31 -77.99 -33.34
N LYS A 131 69.11 -78.90 -34.30
CA LYS A 131 67.77 -79.37 -34.70
C LYS A 131 67.02 -80.11 -33.60
N LYS A 132 67.72 -80.90 -32.77
CA LYS A 132 67.13 -81.55 -31.60
C LYS A 132 66.69 -80.50 -30.56
N ASP A 133 67.51 -79.48 -30.33
CA ASP A 133 67.24 -78.42 -29.37
C ASP A 133 66.10 -77.49 -29.88
N GLU A 134 66.08 -77.17 -31.17
CA GLU A 134 64.98 -76.49 -31.88
C GLU A 134 63.64 -77.24 -31.71
N GLN A 135 63.61 -78.56 -31.97
CA GLN A 135 62.41 -79.38 -31.78
C GLN A 135 61.97 -79.46 -30.31
N THR A 136 62.93 -79.58 -29.38
CA THR A 136 62.65 -79.62 -27.94
C THR A 136 62.04 -78.29 -27.47
N ASN A 137 62.62 -77.16 -27.88
CA ASN A 137 62.12 -75.83 -27.57
C ASN A 137 60.75 -75.56 -28.20
N HIS A 138 60.53 -75.99 -29.45
CA HIS A 138 59.23 -75.87 -30.10
C HIS A 138 58.14 -76.66 -29.35
N PHE A 139 58.42 -77.91 -28.97
CA PHE A 139 57.49 -78.72 -28.18
C PHE A 139 57.17 -78.10 -26.81
N ILE A 140 58.18 -77.58 -26.11
CA ILE A 140 58.00 -76.88 -24.83
C ILE A 140 57.13 -75.62 -25.02
N SER A 141 57.44 -74.81 -26.03
CA SER A 141 56.71 -73.57 -26.33
C SER A 141 55.25 -73.85 -26.69
N GLN A 142 55.01 -74.78 -27.61
CA GLN A 142 53.66 -75.14 -28.06
C GLN A 142 52.83 -75.75 -26.92
N THR A 143 53.44 -76.58 -26.07
CA THR A 143 52.75 -77.17 -24.91
C THR A 143 52.41 -76.12 -23.86
N LYS A 144 53.30 -75.15 -23.63
CA LYS A 144 53.05 -74.01 -22.73
C LYS A 144 51.91 -73.13 -23.27
N GLU A 145 51.99 -72.73 -24.53
CA GLU A 145 50.99 -71.88 -25.19
C GLU A 145 49.60 -72.54 -25.22
N ALA A 146 49.53 -73.85 -25.53
CA ALA A 146 48.29 -74.61 -25.51
C ALA A 146 47.71 -74.82 -24.08
N LEU A 147 48.53 -74.72 -23.04
CA LEU A 147 48.05 -74.70 -21.65
C LEU A 147 47.54 -73.31 -21.28
N GLU A 148 48.29 -72.26 -21.59
CA GLU A 148 47.92 -70.86 -21.36
C GLU A 148 46.58 -70.54 -22.02
N GLN A 149 46.42 -70.84 -23.31
CA GLN A 149 45.18 -70.62 -24.06
C GLN A 149 43.97 -71.37 -23.47
N LYS A 150 44.17 -72.55 -22.86
CA LYS A 150 43.10 -73.28 -22.15
C LYS A 150 42.74 -72.64 -20.82
N MET A 151 43.71 -72.09 -20.10
CA MET A 151 43.47 -71.34 -18.88
C MET A 151 42.75 -70.03 -19.19
N GLU A 152 43.23 -69.29 -20.19
CA GLU A 152 42.66 -68.01 -20.64
C GLU A 152 41.22 -68.18 -21.15
N THR A 153 40.95 -69.13 -22.06
CA THR A 153 39.57 -69.39 -22.50
C THR A 153 38.65 -69.92 -21.39
N HIS A 154 39.18 -70.50 -20.31
CA HIS A 154 38.41 -70.86 -19.13
C HIS A 154 38.11 -69.63 -18.25
N THR A 155 39.08 -68.74 -18.04
CA THR A 155 38.86 -67.48 -17.32
C THR A 155 37.91 -66.55 -18.07
N GLU A 156 38.07 -66.38 -19.39
CA GLU A 156 37.16 -65.60 -20.25
C GLU A 156 35.72 -66.09 -20.15
N LYS A 157 35.47 -67.39 -20.26
CA LYS A 157 34.11 -67.96 -20.13
C LYS A 157 33.51 -67.72 -18.75
N ARG A 158 34.32 -67.85 -17.70
CA ARG A 158 33.91 -67.57 -16.31
C ARG A 158 33.59 -66.09 -16.11
N GLU A 159 34.41 -65.19 -16.67
CA GLU A 159 34.22 -63.75 -16.56
C GLU A 159 33.04 -63.25 -17.39
N ALA A 160 32.84 -63.78 -18.60
CA ALA A 160 31.67 -63.53 -19.42
C ALA A 160 30.37 -63.93 -18.70
N TYR A 161 30.33 -65.11 -18.07
CA TYR A 161 29.19 -65.55 -17.26
C TYR A 161 28.94 -64.64 -16.04
N ILE A 162 29.99 -64.24 -15.32
CA ILE A 162 29.88 -63.29 -14.20
C ILE A 162 29.42 -61.91 -14.69
N SER A 163 29.86 -61.47 -15.86
CA SER A 163 29.49 -60.19 -16.46
C SER A 163 28.02 -60.16 -16.91
N ASP A 164 27.54 -61.24 -17.54
CA ASP A 164 26.14 -61.42 -17.91
C ASP A 164 25.22 -61.40 -16.67
N LEU A 165 25.57 -62.13 -15.60
CA LEU A 165 24.86 -62.09 -14.33
C LEU A 165 24.84 -60.68 -13.70
N LYS A 166 25.98 -59.97 -13.68
CA LYS A 166 26.06 -58.59 -13.18
C LYS A 166 25.19 -57.63 -14.00
N THR A 167 25.16 -57.79 -15.32
CA THR A 167 24.36 -56.97 -16.23
C THR A 167 22.87 -57.19 -15.97
N LYS A 168 22.42 -58.45 -15.95
CA LYS A 168 21.02 -58.81 -15.61
C LYS A 168 20.59 -58.30 -14.24
N LEU A 169 21.46 -58.35 -13.24
CA LEU A 169 21.17 -57.82 -11.90
C LEU A 169 21.06 -56.28 -11.92
N LYS A 170 21.95 -55.59 -12.66
CA LYS A 170 21.88 -54.14 -12.84
C LYS A 170 20.57 -53.72 -13.53
N ASP A 171 20.22 -54.39 -14.63
CA ASP A 171 18.98 -54.12 -15.38
C ASP A 171 17.74 -54.35 -14.51
N HIS A 172 17.76 -55.39 -13.67
CA HIS A 172 16.68 -55.63 -12.70
C HIS A 172 16.56 -54.49 -11.68
N ILE A 173 17.68 -54.05 -11.08
CA ILE A 173 17.69 -52.92 -10.14
C ILE A 173 17.20 -51.64 -10.82
N GLU A 174 17.62 -51.36 -12.06
CA GLU A 174 17.17 -50.19 -12.83
C GLU A 174 15.67 -50.24 -13.13
N ASN A 175 15.12 -51.42 -13.44
CA ASN A 175 13.68 -51.59 -13.67
C ASN A 175 12.86 -51.49 -12.38
N VAL A 176 13.37 -51.97 -11.24
CA VAL A 176 12.76 -51.76 -9.92
C VAL A 176 12.76 -50.26 -9.56
N GLU A 177 13.87 -49.56 -9.79
CA GLU A 177 13.97 -48.12 -9.53
C GLU A 177 13.01 -47.30 -10.42
N LYS A 178 12.93 -47.60 -11.72
CA LYS A 178 11.94 -47.00 -12.64
C LYS A 178 10.50 -47.24 -12.17
N THR A 179 10.21 -48.46 -11.70
CA THR A 179 8.88 -48.79 -11.17
C THR A 179 8.58 -47.99 -9.90
N ARG A 180 9.55 -47.85 -8.98
CA ARG A 180 9.39 -47.02 -7.78
C ARG A 180 9.13 -45.57 -8.14
N GLN A 181 9.96 -44.98 -9.00
CA GLN A 181 9.82 -43.59 -9.45
C GLN A 181 8.47 -43.34 -10.16
N SER A 182 7.98 -44.30 -10.96
CA SER A 182 6.66 -44.21 -11.58
C SER A 182 5.50 -44.25 -10.57
N LEU A 183 5.62 -45.03 -9.49
CA LEU A 183 4.62 -45.08 -8.42
C LEU A 183 4.68 -43.83 -7.52
N ASP A 184 5.89 -43.34 -7.22
CA ASP A 184 6.13 -42.09 -6.51
C ASP A 184 5.48 -40.92 -7.29
N GLN A 185 5.69 -40.85 -8.61
CA GLN A 185 5.09 -39.85 -9.49
C GLN A 185 3.55 -39.95 -9.53
N GLN A 186 2.98 -41.14 -9.74
CA GLN A 186 1.52 -41.33 -9.74
C GLN A 186 0.88 -40.92 -8.40
N THR A 187 1.56 -41.20 -7.29
CA THR A 187 1.10 -40.81 -5.95
C THR A 187 1.10 -39.29 -5.79
N GLU A 188 2.14 -38.61 -6.28
CA GLU A 188 2.24 -37.15 -6.26
C GLU A 188 1.21 -36.47 -7.17
N GLU A 189 1.00 -36.99 -8.39
CA GLU A 189 -0.05 -36.50 -9.31
C GLU A 189 -1.45 -36.61 -8.69
N VAL A 190 -1.76 -37.72 -8.02
CA VAL A 190 -3.03 -37.89 -7.28
C VAL A 190 -3.11 -36.91 -6.09
N ARG A 191 -2.01 -36.70 -5.35
CA ARG A 191 -1.96 -35.75 -4.23
C ARG A 191 -2.25 -34.33 -4.69
N LEU A 192 -1.59 -33.87 -5.75
CA LEU A 192 -1.79 -32.54 -6.33
C LEU A 192 -3.21 -32.36 -6.88
N ALA A 193 -3.77 -33.37 -7.56
CA ALA A 193 -5.14 -33.32 -8.06
C ALA A 193 -6.20 -33.32 -6.95
N MET A 194 -5.91 -33.88 -5.76
CA MET A 194 -6.76 -33.75 -4.57
C MET A 194 -6.64 -32.36 -3.93
N GLU A 195 -5.41 -31.85 -3.78
CA GLU A 195 -5.11 -30.51 -3.27
C GLU A 195 -5.84 -29.42 -4.09
N GLU A 196 -5.72 -29.45 -5.42
CA GLU A 196 -6.40 -28.51 -6.34
C GLU A 196 -7.93 -28.54 -6.19
N LYS A 197 -8.52 -29.72 -6.04
CA LYS A 197 -9.98 -29.88 -5.82
C LYS A 197 -10.41 -29.32 -4.47
N LEU A 198 -9.63 -29.52 -3.41
CA LEU A 198 -9.90 -28.96 -2.09
C LEU A 198 -9.78 -27.43 -2.10
N GLN A 199 -8.73 -26.89 -2.72
CA GLN A 199 -8.53 -25.45 -2.87
C GLN A 199 -9.66 -24.81 -3.69
N SER A 200 -10.06 -25.42 -4.81
CA SER A 200 -11.19 -24.97 -5.63
C SER A 200 -12.52 -24.99 -4.86
N ALA A 201 -12.77 -26.05 -4.08
CA ALA A 201 -13.97 -26.15 -3.25
C ALA A 201 -13.99 -25.12 -2.11
N ASN A 202 -12.84 -24.83 -1.50
CA ASN A 202 -12.70 -23.78 -0.48
C ASN A 202 -12.91 -22.40 -1.08
N ALA A 203 -12.26 -22.08 -2.21
CA ALA A 203 -12.44 -20.80 -2.90
C ALA A 203 -13.91 -20.55 -3.28
N LEU A 204 -14.64 -21.57 -3.75
CA LEU A 204 -16.07 -21.47 -4.06
C LEU A 204 -16.93 -21.25 -2.80
N ARG A 205 -16.58 -21.88 -1.67
CA ARG A 205 -17.25 -21.64 -0.36
C ARG A 205 -17.01 -20.22 0.12
N ASP A 206 -15.77 -19.75 0.08
CA ASP A 206 -15.40 -18.41 0.52
C ASP A 206 -16.04 -17.33 -0.36
N GLU A 207 -16.11 -17.54 -1.69
CA GLU A 207 -16.81 -16.63 -2.60
C GLU A 207 -18.32 -16.60 -2.32
N ASN A 208 -18.94 -17.74 -2.00
CA ASN A 208 -20.36 -17.81 -1.63
C ASN A 208 -20.64 -17.07 -0.31
N ILE A 209 -19.82 -17.32 0.72
CA ILE A 209 -19.89 -16.62 2.01
C ILE A 209 -19.69 -15.12 1.82
N LYS A 210 -18.70 -14.70 1.03
CA LYS A 210 -18.47 -13.29 0.70
C LYS A 210 -19.69 -12.65 0.01
N LYS A 211 -20.30 -13.32 -0.97
CA LYS A 211 -21.55 -12.86 -1.62
C LYS A 211 -22.73 -12.76 -0.65
N MET A 212 -22.80 -13.64 0.36
CA MET A 212 -23.82 -13.55 1.42
C MET A 212 -23.57 -12.37 2.35
N LEU A 213 -22.32 -12.16 2.78
CA LEU A 213 -21.92 -11.06 3.67
C LEU A 213 -22.11 -9.69 3.01
N GLU A 214 -21.79 -9.53 1.73
CA GLU A 214 -21.99 -8.25 1.02
C GLU A 214 -23.49 -7.91 0.93
N ARG A 215 -24.37 -8.87 0.62
CA ARG A 215 -25.84 -8.65 0.64
C ARG A 215 -26.36 -8.25 2.01
N LEU A 216 -25.83 -8.83 3.09
CA LEU A 216 -26.20 -8.45 4.46
C LEU A 216 -25.74 -7.02 4.79
N LYS A 217 -24.54 -6.64 4.34
CA LYS A 217 -23.98 -5.29 4.49
C LYS A 217 -24.77 -4.24 3.68
N GLU A 218 -25.11 -4.54 2.42
CA GLU A 218 -26.01 -3.71 1.60
C GLU A 218 -27.36 -3.47 2.29
N HIS A 219 -27.94 -4.53 2.86
CA HIS A 219 -29.18 -4.44 3.64
C HIS A 219 -29.02 -3.58 4.89
N GLU A 220 -27.92 -3.74 5.66
CA GLU A 220 -27.62 -2.85 6.79
C GLU A 220 -27.48 -1.38 6.38
N GLU A 221 -26.80 -1.10 5.27
CA GLU A 221 -26.65 0.27 4.75
C GLU A 221 -27.99 0.86 4.35
N GLN A 222 -28.86 0.08 3.69
CA GLN A 222 -30.21 0.51 3.38
C GLN A 222 -31.06 0.74 4.64
N VAL A 223 -30.95 -0.10 5.68
CA VAL A 223 -31.60 0.12 6.98
C VAL A 223 -31.06 1.40 7.65
N LYS A 224 -29.74 1.64 7.64
CA LYS A 224 -29.12 2.87 8.14
C LYS A 224 -29.66 4.09 7.40
N LYS A 225 -29.76 4.05 6.07
CA LYS A 225 -30.29 5.11 5.20
C LYS A 225 -31.77 5.42 5.46
N VAL A 226 -32.59 4.39 5.71
CA VAL A 226 -34.01 4.58 6.12
C VAL A 226 -34.09 5.19 7.52
N ARG A 227 -33.27 4.73 8.47
CA ARG A 227 -33.23 5.31 9.84
C ARG A 227 -32.80 6.78 9.82
N THR A 228 -31.77 7.15 9.07
CA THR A 228 -31.33 8.55 8.98
C THR A 228 -32.38 9.42 8.29
N SER A 229 -32.97 8.97 7.17
CA SER A 229 -34.04 9.71 6.49
C SER A 229 -35.27 9.93 7.39
N ASN A 230 -35.68 8.92 8.16
CA ASN A 230 -36.78 9.04 9.11
C ASN A 230 -36.41 9.97 10.28
N SER A 231 -35.18 9.91 10.79
CA SER A 231 -34.69 10.83 11.82
C SER A 231 -34.75 12.29 11.35
N THR A 232 -34.26 12.59 10.15
CA THR A 232 -34.33 13.94 9.57
C THR A 232 -35.77 14.42 9.39
N LYS A 233 -36.70 13.55 8.93
CA LYS A 233 -38.13 13.88 8.85
C LYS A 233 -38.75 14.17 10.21
N LEU A 234 -38.40 13.40 11.25
CA LEU A 234 -38.86 13.63 12.61
C LEU A 234 -38.34 14.97 13.16
N GLN A 235 -37.06 15.28 12.97
CA GLN A 235 -36.47 16.57 13.35
C GLN A 235 -37.14 17.76 12.62
N GLN A 236 -37.46 17.61 11.32
CA GLN A 236 -38.20 18.62 10.56
C GLN A 236 -39.63 18.82 11.10
N LEU A 237 -40.33 17.74 11.44
CA LEU A 237 -41.67 17.81 12.04
C LEU A 237 -41.63 18.42 13.44
N GLU A 238 -40.64 18.06 14.26
CA GLU A 238 -40.41 18.61 15.59
C GLU A 238 -40.14 20.12 15.52
N ALA A 239 -39.23 20.56 14.65
CA ALA A 239 -38.97 21.98 14.40
C ALA A 239 -40.23 22.72 13.91
N THR A 240 -41.02 22.12 13.02
CA THR A 240 -42.29 22.71 12.53
C THR A 240 -43.34 22.84 13.64
N VAL A 241 -43.41 21.87 14.55
CA VAL A 241 -44.32 21.92 15.71
C VAL A 241 -43.84 22.99 16.71
N GLN A 242 -42.54 23.05 16.98
CA GLN A 242 -41.94 24.03 17.87
C GLN A 242 -42.14 25.46 17.34
N GLU A 243 -41.89 25.71 16.06
CA GLU A 243 -42.14 27.02 15.42
C GLU A 243 -43.63 27.43 15.55
N LYS A 244 -44.56 26.51 15.31
CA LYS A 244 -46.01 26.78 15.49
C LYS A 244 -46.38 27.06 16.93
N LEU A 245 -45.74 26.40 17.90
CA LEU A 245 -45.95 26.68 19.33
C LEU A 245 -45.42 28.07 19.70
N GLU A 246 -44.25 28.45 19.20
CA GLU A 246 -43.65 29.78 19.41
C GLU A 246 -44.48 30.90 18.75
N GLN A 247 -44.92 30.71 17.50
CA GLN A 247 -45.86 31.62 16.83
C GLN A 247 -47.17 31.76 17.63
N ALA A 248 -47.72 30.66 18.15
CA ALA A 248 -48.93 30.68 18.97
C ALA A 248 -48.72 31.28 20.38
N GLN A 249 -47.52 31.20 20.95
CA GLN A 249 -47.15 31.90 22.19
C GLN A 249 -46.99 33.40 21.92
N SER A 250 -46.24 33.79 20.88
CA SER A 250 -46.03 35.18 20.47
C SER A 250 -47.36 35.88 20.17
N ARG A 251 -48.25 35.24 19.39
CA ARG A 251 -49.59 35.78 19.12
C ARG A 251 -50.45 35.93 20.39
N ARG A 252 -50.33 35.01 21.36
CA ARG A 252 -51.02 35.15 22.67
C ARG A 252 -50.46 36.34 23.46
N ALA A 253 -49.13 36.48 23.52
CA ALA A 253 -48.48 37.59 24.21
C ALA A 253 -48.81 38.95 23.56
N GLN A 254 -48.85 39.03 22.23
CA GLN A 254 -49.30 40.21 21.48
C GLN A 254 -50.75 40.59 21.82
N LEU A 255 -51.67 39.62 21.77
CA LEU A 255 -53.08 39.86 22.14
C LEU A 255 -53.22 40.29 23.60
N GLU A 256 -52.46 39.69 24.53
CA GLU A 256 -52.46 40.10 25.94
C GLU A 256 -51.88 41.52 26.12
N GLN A 257 -50.82 41.87 25.39
CA GLN A 257 -50.23 43.22 25.39
C GLN A 257 -51.21 44.25 24.83
N GLU A 258 -51.86 43.98 23.70
CA GLU A 258 -52.91 44.84 23.14
C GLU A 258 -54.08 45.05 24.12
N GLN A 259 -54.51 44.01 24.83
CA GLN A 259 -55.58 44.13 25.82
C GLN A 259 -55.12 44.97 27.03
N LYS A 260 -53.90 44.76 27.52
CA LYS A 260 -53.29 45.60 28.58
C LYS A 260 -53.16 47.06 28.14
N GLU A 261 -52.82 47.32 26.88
CA GLU A 261 -52.71 48.67 26.33
C GLU A 261 -54.07 49.34 26.15
N LYS A 262 -55.08 48.61 25.65
CA LYS A 262 -56.48 49.09 25.60
C LYS A 262 -57.00 49.47 26.99
N LEU A 263 -56.71 48.65 28.01
CA LEU A 263 -57.05 48.95 29.41
C LEU A 263 -56.28 50.17 29.96
N ARG A 264 -54.98 50.30 29.67
CA ARG A 264 -54.20 51.51 30.02
C ARG A 264 -54.79 52.77 29.38
N ASN A 265 -55.15 52.71 28.10
CA ASN A 265 -55.74 53.84 27.37
C ASN A 265 -57.14 54.20 27.90
N TYR A 266 -57.97 53.22 28.29
CA TYR A 266 -59.25 53.48 28.96
C TYR A 266 -59.06 54.14 30.32
N ASN A 267 -58.10 53.67 31.12
CA ASN A 267 -57.79 54.26 32.43
C ASN A 267 -57.23 55.68 32.28
N ASN A 268 -56.32 55.92 31.33
CA ASN A 268 -55.80 57.25 31.01
C ASN A 268 -56.93 58.20 30.58
N ARG A 269 -57.82 57.78 29.66
CA ARG A 269 -58.98 58.58 29.26
C ARG A 269 -59.95 58.84 30.42
N THR A 270 -60.06 57.92 31.37
CA THR A 270 -60.84 58.12 32.61
C THR A 270 -60.17 59.14 33.53
N LEU A 271 -58.83 59.15 33.61
CA LEU A 271 -58.07 60.17 34.34
C LEU A 271 -58.16 61.55 33.66
N GLU A 272 -58.02 61.62 32.35
CA GLU A 272 -58.23 62.84 31.55
C GLU A 272 -59.64 63.40 31.73
N LEU A 273 -60.68 62.54 31.69
CA LEU A 273 -62.06 62.93 31.99
C LEU A 273 -62.21 63.45 33.42
N LYS A 274 -61.60 62.80 34.42
CA LYS A 274 -61.60 63.28 35.81
C LYS A 274 -60.91 64.64 35.94
N GLN A 275 -59.74 64.81 35.34
CA GLN A 275 -59.00 66.09 35.32
C GLN A 275 -59.79 67.19 34.60
N THR A 276 -60.48 66.85 33.51
CA THR A 276 -61.34 67.80 32.78
C THR A 276 -62.55 68.19 33.63
N VAL A 277 -63.21 67.23 34.28
CA VAL A 277 -64.33 67.50 35.20
C VAL A 277 -63.85 68.35 36.38
N GLU A 278 -62.72 68.01 36.99
CA GLU A 278 -62.12 68.76 38.11
C GLU A 278 -61.75 70.18 37.68
N SER A 279 -61.13 70.36 36.50
CA SER A 279 -60.86 71.67 35.91
C SER A 279 -62.14 72.48 35.67
N THR A 280 -63.19 71.89 35.08
CA THR A 280 -64.48 72.59 34.88
C THR A 280 -65.22 72.89 36.18
N MET A 281 -65.06 72.05 37.21
CA MET A 281 -65.59 72.31 38.55
C MET A 281 -64.83 73.44 39.24
N GLU A 282 -63.51 73.53 39.06
CA GLU A 282 -62.70 74.62 39.60
C GLU A 282 -63.02 75.95 38.90
N VAL A 283 -63.19 75.94 37.57
CA VAL A 283 -63.68 77.09 36.81
C VAL A 283 -65.08 77.51 37.29
N ARG A 284 -66.00 76.57 37.55
CA ARG A 284 -67.31 76.90 38.14
C ARG A 284 -67.22 77.45 39.56
N LYS A 285 -66.29 76.97 40.39
CA LYS A 285 -66.06 77.55 41.72
C LYS A 285 -65.56 78.99 41.61
N THR A 286 -64.61 79.28 40.71
CA THR A 286 -64.10 80.65 40.52
C THR A 286 -65.16 81.56 39.89
N GLU A 287 -65.97 81.08 38.95
CA GLU A 287 -67.14 81.81 38.42
C GLU A 287 -68.17 82.12 39.52
N VAL A 288 -68.54 81.14 40.35
CA VAL A 288 -69.48 81.35 41.47
C VAL A 288 -68.90 82.28 42.53
N SER A 289 -67.60 82.19 42.81
CA SER A 289 -66.89 83.10 43.72
C SER A 289 -66.90 84.54 43.18
N ALA A 290 -66.56 84.74 41.90
CA ALA A 290 -66.62 86.04 41.24
C ALA A 290 -68.05 86.60 41.15
N GLN A 291 -69.08 85.75 40.96
CA GLN A 291 -70.48 86.17 41.04
C GLN A 291 -70.90 86.58 42.47
N LEU A 292 -70.40 85.91 43.50
CA LEU A 292 -70.60 86.29 44.90
C LEU A 292 -69.94 87.63 45.20
N GLU A 293 -68.69 87.81 44.79
CA GLU A 293 -67.89 89.03 44.94
C GLU A 293 -68.54 90.21 44.20
N CYS A 294 -69.02 90.00 42.97
CA CYS A 294 -69.80 90.98 42.21
C CYS A 294 -71.13 91.34 42.90
N LYS A 295 -71.86 90.36 43.48
CA LYS A 295 -73.09 90.61 44.25
C LYS A 295 -72.82 91.37 45.54
N LEU A 296 -71.71 91.07 46.24
CA LEU A 296 -71.28 91.79 47.44
C LEU A 296 -70.90 93.22 47.10
N SER A 297 -70.06 93.45 46.08
CA SER A 297 -69.72 94.79 45.58
C SER A 297 -70.96 95.57 45.15
N THR A 298 -71.93 94.93 44.48
CA THR A 298 -73.21 95.57 44.12
C THR A 298 -74.06 95.92 45.35
N ALA A 299 -74.01 95.11 46.42
CA ALA A 299 -74.69 95.38 47.68
C ALA A 299 -74.03 96.51 48.48
N GLU A 300 -72.69 96.58 48.46
CA GLU A 300 -71.90 97.67 49.04
C GLU A 300 -72.19 98.99 48.31
N GLN A 301 -72.13 99.03 46.98
CA GLN A 301 -72.52 100.21 46.18
C GLN A 301 -73.96 100.66 46.47
N LYS A 302 -74.89 99.73 46.74
CA LYS A 302 -76.27 100.07 47.16
C LYS A 302 -76.31 100.65 48.57
N ARG A 303 -75.60 100.08 49.54
CA ARG A 303 -75.46 100.63 50.90
C ARG A 303 -74.87 102.03 50.86
N GLU A 304 -73.81 102.23 50.08
CA GLU A 304 -73.12 103.52 49.97
C GLU A 304 -74.00 104.59 49.32
N LYS A 305 -74.73 104.26 48.24
CA LYS A 305 -75.78 105.15 47.67
C LYS A 305 -76.90 105.47 48.66
N GLU A 306 -77.27 104.53 49.54
CA GLU A 306 -78.30 104.78 50.56
C GLU A 306 -77.77 105.64 51.73
N ILE A 307 -76.50 105.48 52.12
CA ILE A 307 -75.81 106.36 53.07
C ILE A 307 -75.69 107.78 52.50
N GLN A 308 -75.31 107.92 51.23
CA GLN A 308 -75.28 109.22 50.53
C GLN A 308 -76.67 109.89 50.51
N ARG A 309 -77.74 109.15 50.18
CA ARG A 309 -79.12 109.68 50.25
C ARG A 309 -79.52 110.12 51.66
N LYS A 310 -79.11 109.41 52.71
CA LYS A 310 -79.39 109.79 54.10
C LYS A 310 -78.60 111.05 54.51
N LEU A 311 -77.37 111.22 54.03
CA LEU A 311 -76.58 112.44 54.18
C LEU A 311 -77.19 113.64 53.44
N GLU A 312 -77.68 113.46 52.21
CA GLU A 312 -78.39 114.51 51.48
C GLU A 312 -79.71 114.90 52.16
N ALA A 313 -80.48 113.93 52.65
CA ALA A 313 -81.70 114.21 53.42
C ALA A 313 -81.41 114.99 54.71
N ALA A 314 -80.30 114.66 55.42
CA ALA A 314 -79.86 115.40 56.59
C ALA A 314 -79.42 116.84 56.26
N LYS A 315 -78.70 117.06 55.16
CA LYS A 315 -78.37 118.42 54.66
C LYS A 315 -79.64 119.23 54.38
N LYS A 316 -80.59 118.63 53.65
CA LYS A 316 -81.86 119.28 53.27
C LYS A 316 -82.76 119.60 54.47
N TYR A 317 -82.69 118.79 55.53
CA TYR A 317 -83.35 119.10 56.81
C TYR A 317 -82.72 120.31 57.50
N ASN A 318 -81.39 120.43 57.49
CA ASN A 318 -80.68 121.57 58.08
C ASN A 318 -80.94 122.89 57.33
N GLU A 319 -80.96 122.87 55.99
CA GLU A 319 -81.34 124.05 55.19
C GLU A 319 -82.76 124.52 55.54
N ARG A 320 -83.71 123.59 55.64
CA ARG A 320 -85.11 123.88 55.99
C ARG A 320 -85.26 124.41 57.42
N MET A 321 -84.41 123.99 58.36
CA MET A 321 -84.37 124.54 59.72
C MET A 321 -83.88 126.00 59.74
N VAL A 322 -82.95 126.38 58.85
CA VAL A 322 -82.48 127.78 58.70
C VAL A 322 -83.58 128.65 58.07
N GLU A 323 -84.26 128.16 57.03
CA GLU A 323 -85.40 128.87 56.41
C GLU A 323 -86.53 129.12 57.41
N VAL A 324 -86.92 128.10 58.19
CA VAL A 324 -87.98 128.24 59.21
C VAL A 324 -87.59 129.28 60.27
N LYS A 325 -86.33 129.33 60.69
CA LYS A 325 -85.85 130.32 61.66
C LYS A 325 -86.01 131.76 61.14
N ASN A 326 -85.60 132.02 59.89
CA ASN A 326 -85.76 133.32 59.24
C ASN A 326 -87.24 133.71 59.02
N THR A 327 -88.15 132.74 58.81
CA THR A 327 -89.59 133.05 58.70
C THR A 327 -90.24 133.45 60.03
N VAL A 328 -89.72 133.00 61.17
CA VAL A 328 -90.26 133.34 62.50
C VAL A 328 -89.86 134.76 62.91
N GLU A 329 -88.60 135.18 62.70
CA GLU A 329 -88.15 136.55 63.00
C GLU A 329 -88.93 137.60 62.19
N ASN A 330 -89.08 137.39 60.87
CA ASN A 330 -89.85 138.30 60.00
C ASN A 330 -91.35 138.39 60.38
N ALA A 331 -91.92 137.33 60.97
CA ALA A 331 -93.32 137.30 61.39
C ALA A 331 -93.58 138.05 62.72
N GLU A 332 -92.60 138.09 63.63
CA GLU A 332 -92.73 138.87 64.88
C GLU A 332 -92.56 140.38 64.65
N GLU A 333 -91.69 140.77 63.73
CA GLU A 333 -91.46 142.18 63.38
C GLU A 333 -92.69 142.78 62.67
N SER A 334 -93.30 142.03 61.74
CA SER A 334 -94.57 142.39 61.08
C SER A 334 -95.74 142.58 62.06
N ARG A 335 -95.80 141.82 63.16
CA ARG A 335 -96.86 141.95 64.18
C ARG A 335 -96.69 143.15 65.11
N LYS A 336 -95.50 143.74 65.19
CA LYS A 336 -95.26 144.98 65.97
C LYS A 336 -95.68 146.20 65.18
N THR A 337 -95.36 146.27 63.88
CA THR A 337 -95.74 147.39 63.00
C THR A 337 -97.26 147.46 62.78
N GLU A 338 -97.94 146.32 62.59
CA GLU A 338 -99.40 146.27 62.41
C GLU A 338 -100.20 146.78 63.63
N LYS A 339 -99.63 146.67 64.85
CA LYS A 339 -100.25 147.16 66.09
C LYS A 339 -100.19 148.68 66.23
N VAL A 340 -99.11 149.32 65.75
CA VAL A 340 -98.98 150.79 65.75
C VAL A 340 -100.02 151.40 64.82
N TYR A 341 -100.11 150.90 63.58
CA TYR A 341 -101.06 151.36 62.56
C TYR A 341 -102.54 151.27 63.00
N LYS A 342 -102.89 150.26 63.82
CA LYS A 342 -104.25 150.06 64.36
C LYS A 342 -104.66 151.08 65.45
N ILE A 343 -103.70 151.69 66.15
CA ILE A 343 -103.96 152.76 67.12
C ILE A 343 -104.15 154.08 66.37
N GLU A 344 -103.24 154.37 65.43
CA GLU A 344 -103.22 155.57 64.60
C GLU A 344 -104.52 155.72 63.78
N SER A 345 -104.97 154.64 63.14
CA SER A 345 -106.21 154.61 62.34
C SER A 345 -107.50 154.93 63.11
N LYS A 346 -107.53 154.77 64.44
CA LYS A 346 -108.74 154.98 65.25
C LYS A 346 -108.79 156.31 65.99
N LEU A 347 -107.64 156.95 66.23
CA LEU A 347 -107.60 158.36 66.58
C LEU A 347 -108.21 159.20 65.45
N ILE A 348 -107.77 158.95 64.20
CA ILE A 348 -108.34 159.56 62.99
C ILE A 348 -109.86 159.37 62.90
N LEU A 349 -110.39 158.22 63.31
CA LEU A 349 -111.84 157.91 63.21
C LEU A 349 -112.69 158.61 64.29
N ALA A 350 -112.13 158.83 65.49
CA ALA A 350 -112.77 159.62 66.54
C ALA A 350 -112.72 161.13 66.24
N GLU A 351 -111.60 161.59 65.69
CA GLU A 351 -111.35 162.96 65.27
C GLU A 351 -112.24 163.34 64.08
N GLN A 352 -112.33 162.44 63.10
CA GLN A 352 -113.08 162.63 61.86
C GLN A 352 -114.46 163.23 62.07
N ASN A 353 -115.31 162.61 62.90
CA ASN A 353 -116.74 162.79 62.73
C ASN A 353 -117.57 163.10 63.97
N ARG A 354 -116.89 163.68 64.97
CA ARG A 354 -117.33 164.95 65.57
C ARG A 354 -117.83 165.97 64.52
N GLU A 355 -117.24 165.98 63.33
CA GLU A 355 -117.68 166.79 62.18
C GLU A 355 -119.09 166.39 61.63
N LYS A 356 -119.49 165.11 61.66
CA LYS A 356 -120.88 164.68 61.35
C LYS A 356 -121.90 165.19 62.38
N GLU A 357 -121.53 165.17 63.66
CA GLU A 357 -122.34 165.69 64.77
C GLU A 357 -122.61 167.20 64.60
N ILE A 358 -121.61 167.94 64.11
CA ILE A 358 -121.70 169.36 63.73
C ILE A 358 -122.57 169.53 62.47
N GLN A 359 -122.38 168.70 61.44
CA GLN A 359 -123.01 168.87 60.13
C GLN A 359 -124.53 168.94 60.14
N ARG A 360 -125.25 168.20 61.01
CA ARG A 360 -126.71 168.03 60.85
C ARG A 360 -127.61 168.26 62.06
N LYS A 361 -127.05 168.81 63.14
CA LYS A 361 -127.78 169.85 63.92
C LYS A 361 -128.23 171.01 63.01
N LEU A 362 -127.49 171.23 61.91
CA LEU A 362 -127.87 172.07 60.78
C LEU A 362 -129.14 171.58 60.05
N GLU A 363 -129.41 170.27 59.90
CA GLU A 363 -130.66 169.76 59.28
C GLU A 363 -131.89 169.95 60.16
N ILE A 364 -131.74 169.82 61.48
CA ILE A 364 -132.80 170.08 62.47
C ILE A 364 -133.23 171.56 62.41
N SER A 365 -132.29 172.48 62.18
CA SER A 365 -132.61 173.87 61.82
C SER A 365 -133.32 173.94 60.46
N LYS A 366 -132.80 173.23 59.45
CA LYS A 366 -133.16 173.32 58.02
C LYS A 366 -134.48 172.68 57.57
N LYS A 367 -135.48 172.46 58.45
CA LYS A 367 -136.91 172.73 58.15
C LYS A 367 -137.91 172.41 59.27
N ASN A 368 -137.62 172.92 60.47
CA ASN A 368 -138.68 173.53 61.28
C ASN A 368 -139.46 174.61 60.46
N GLU A 369 -138.83 175.18 59.45
CA GLU A 369 -139.45 175.97 58.37
C GLU A 369 -140.50 175.21 57.52
N LYS A 370 -140.41 173.88 57.27
CA LYS A 370 -141.53 173.12 56.66
C LYS A 370 -142.71 172.98 57.64
N ARG A 371 -142.42 172.91 58.93
CA ARG A 371 -143.41 172.92 60.01
C ARG A 371 -144.16 174.25 60.08
N ALA A 372 -143.56 175.35 59.60
CA ALA A 372 -144.20 176.66 59.44
C ALA A 372 -145.01 176.79 58.13
N GLU A 373 -144.62 176.08 57.07
CA GLU A 373 -145.21 176.25 55.73
C GLU A 373 -146.69 175.84 55.66
N VAL A 374 -147.05 174.66 56.17
CA VAL A 374 -148.35 174.02 55.83
C VAL A 374 -149.37 174.03 56.98
N VAL A 375 -149.00 174.64 58.11
CA VAL A 375 -149.97 175.30 59.01
C VAL A 375 -150.82 176.34 58.24
N ARG A 376 -150.34 176.83 57.07
CA ARG A 376 -151.15 177.60 56.10
C ARG A 376 -152.27 176.80 55.42
N GLN A 377 -152.11 175.50 55.09
CA GLN A 377 -153.19 174.72 54.46
C GLN A 377 -154.29 174.30 55.45
N ASN A 378 -153.93 174.04 56.72
CA ASN A 378 -154.92 173.84 57.79
C ASN A 378 -155.88 175.03 57.98
N LYS A 379 -155.58 176.19 57.38
CA LYS A 379 -156.42 177.40 57.41
C LYS A 379 -157.25 177.65 56.15
N ALA A 380 -157.01 176.92 55.05
CA ALA A 380 -157.68 177.18 53.77
C ALA A 380 -159.11 176.60 53.71
N ASN A 381 -159.27 175.27 53.85
CA ASN A 381 -160.53 174.59 53.52
C ASN A 381 -161.39 174.17 54.72
N ILE A 382 -161.23 174.87 55.85
CA ILE A 382 -162.30 174.98 56.87
C ILE A 382 -163.48 175.83 56.32
N LEU A 383 -163.28 176.55 55.22
CA LEU A 383 -164.22 177.47 54.56
C LEU A 383 -164.99 176.88 53.36
N ALA A 384 -165.16 175.56 53.30
CA ALA A 384 -166.01 174.89 52.29
C ALA A 384 -167.11 174.02 52.94
N THR A 385 -167.59 174.42 54.11
CA THR A 385 -168.79 173.89 54.76
C THR A 385 -170.04 174.53 54.16
N LYS A 386 -170.96 173.71 53.63
CA LYS A 386 -172.36 174.04 53.28
C LYS A 386 -172.58 175.24 52.33
N GLU A 387 -172.30 175.03 51.04
CA GLU A 387 -173.23 175.31 49.93
C GLU A 387 -172.62 174.68 48.64
N ASN A 388 -173.35 173.92 47.82
CA ASN A 388 -174.79 173.66 47.84
C ASN A 388 -175.22 172.47 48.72
N PRO A 389 -176.49 172.44 49.16
CA PRO A 389 -176.94 171.56 50.24
C PRO A 389 -177.44 170.20 49.75
N SER A 390 -176.69 169.14 50.07
CA SER A 390 -177.28 167.89 50.56
C SER A 390 -176.19 166.97 51.07
N SER A 391 -176.37 166.46 52.29
CA SER A 391 -175.61 165.31 52.81
C SER A 391 -174.10 165.56 53.00
N GLY A 392 -173.38 164.71 53.73
CA GLY A 392 -173.80 163.57 54.56
C GLY A 392 -172.59 163.03 55.30
#